data_AF-A0A162TUU9-F1
#
_entry.id   AF-A0A162TUU9-F1
#
_cell.length_a   1.000
_cell.length_b   1.000
_cell.length_c   1.000
_cell.angle_alpha   90.00
_cell.angle_beta   90.00
_cell.angle_gamma   90.00
#
_symmetry.space_group_name_H-M   'P 1'
#
loop_
_entity.id
_entity.type
_entity.pdbx_description
1 polymer ?
#
loop_
_entity_poly.entity_id
_entity_poly.type
_entity_poly.pdbx_seq_one_letter_code
_entity_poly.pdbx_strand_id
1 'polypeptide(L)'
;MDNREDNPIKQNLNIKQYMGWFMCLSFPFTIRGIMDIVRLPLIAAVIYWFICGLLLRYLIDKRLPYCRPKIKYIKRETVAVALLTLLSVCFYISDCNQNSTLYKGEILNSLIFALLNGCFQQLVWINIFELAGARIKLSGFIAVFIHIVFINLFFWNNFIIMPSIHSTLFIMAQGFLVVILLIIYMKTDDITIVSIQNVVYNLIIVFANGFGCNPFIYIK
;
A
#
# COMPACT_ATOMS: atom_id res chain seq x y z
N MET A 1 41.05 9.85 -22.76
CA MET A 1 39.63 10.14 -22.50
C MET A 1 38.85 8.94 -23.00
N ASP A 2 38.46 8.07 -22.07
CA ASP A 2 37.81 6.79 -22.35
C ASP A 2 36.34 7.06 -22.70
N ASN A 3 36.04 7.22 -23.99
CA ASN A 3 34.67 7.33 -24.52
C ASN A 3 33.99 5.96 -24.38
N ARG A 4 33.49 5.68 -23.17
CA ARG A 4 32.45 4.66 -23.01
C ARG A 4 31.18 5.29 -23.52
N GLU A 5 30.80 4.97 -24.75
CA GLU A 5 29.41 5.11 -25.17
C GLU A 5 28.55 4.41 -24.13
N ASP A 6 27.88 5.21 -23.30
CA ASP A 6 27.00 4.70 -22.27
C ASP A 6 25.90 3.88 -22.96
N ASN A 7 25.91 2.57 -22.73
CA ASN A 7 24.97 1.67 -23.36
C ASN A 7 23.53 2.15 -23.06
N PRO A 8 22.73 2.50 -24.08
CA PRO A 8 21.42 3.15 -23.89
C PRO A 8 20.45 2.28 -23.08
N ILE A 9 20.64 0.95 -23.11
CA ILE A 9 19.88 0.00 -22.28
C ILE A 9 20.18 0.19 -20.79
N LYS A 10 21.46 0.37 -20.42
CA LYS A 10 21.87 0.61 -19.02
C LYS A 10 21.42 1.99 -18.54
N GLN A 11 21.50 3.02 -19.38
CA GLN A 11 20.99 4.36 -19.03
C GLN A 11 19.49 4.34 -18.78
N ASN A 12 18.70 3.66 -19.63
CA ASN A 12 17.25 3.53 -19.45
C ASN A 12 16.89 2.81 -18.13
N LEU A 13 17.64 1.77 -17.75
CA LEU A 13 17.46 1.09 -16.45
C LEU A 13 17.79 2.01 -15.27
N ASN A 14 18.85 2.81 -15.35
CA ASN A 14 19.22 3.74 -14.29
C ASN A 14 18.17 4.86 -14.13
N ILE A 15 17.63 5.39 -15.23
CA ILE A 15 16.56 6.40 -15.20
C ILE A 15 15.31 5.84 -14.51
N LYS A 16 14.88 4.62 -14.88
CA LYS A 16 13.74 3.95 -14.22
C LYS A 16 13.96 3.75 -12.72
N GLN A 17 15.16 3.33 -12.34
CA GLN A 17 15.52 3.17 -10.93
C GLN A 17 15.48 4.50 -10.18
N TYR A 18 16.03 5.57 -10.76
CA TYR A 18 15.97 6.92 -10.18
C TYR A 18 14.52 7.41 -10.04
N MET A 19 13.69 7.24 -11.07
CA MET A 19 12.27 7.59 -11.01
C MET A 19 11.55 6.83 -9.89
N GLY A 20 11.81 5.53 -9.74
CA GLY A 20 11.22 4.73 -8.66
C GLY A 20 11.59 5.23 -7.27
N TRP A 21 12.87 5.57 -7.05
CA TRP A 21 13.33 6.16 -5.79
C TRP A 21 12.77 7.56 -5.55
N PHE A 22 12.73 8.40 -6.58
CA PHE A 22 12.12 9.71 -6.50
C PHE A 22 10.64 9.61 -6.11
N MET A 23 9.87 8.70 -6.73
CA MET A 23 8.47 8.45 -6.41
C MET A 23 8.27 7.91 -5.00
N CYS A 24 9.09 6.94 -4.59
CA CYS A 24 9.11 6.40 -3.22
C CYS A 24 9.15 7.51 -2.17
N LEU A 25 10.05 8.48 -2.37
CA LEU A 25 10.28 9.57 -1.42
C LEU A 25 9.24 10.69 -1.58
N SER A 26 8.92 11.11 -2.80
CA SER A 26 8.07 12.29 -3.06
C SER A 26 6.59 12.05 -2.83
N PHE A 27 6.07 10.86 -3.11
CA PHE A 27 4.65 10.57 -3.05
C PHE A 27 4.04 10.78 -1.65
N PRO A 28 4.67 10.33 -0.54
CA PRO A 28 4.18 10.61 0.82
C PRO A 28 4.10 12.10 1.16
N PHE A 29 5.05 12.92 0.69
CA PHE A 29 4.99 14.37 0.89
C PHE A 29 3.92 15.02 0.01
N THR A 30 3.78 14.53 -1.23
CA THR A 30 2.82 15.07 -2.20
C THR A 30 1.39 14.86 -1.72
N ILE A 31 1.04 13.66 -1.25
CA ILE A 31 -0.31 13.39 -0.73
C ILE A 31 -0.61 14.23 0.51
N ARG A 32 0.39 14.48 1.37
CA ARG A 32 0.24 15.39 2.51
C ARG A 32 -0.04 16.81 2.05
N GLY A 33 0.69 17.31 1.05
CA GLY A 33 0.42 18.63 0.46
C GLY A 33 -0.98 18.72 -0.17
N ILE A 34 -1.43 17.68 -0.88
CA ILE A 34 -2.79 17.62 -1.42
C ILE A 34 -3.83 17.65 -0.30
N MET A 35 -3.60 16.89 0.78
CA MET A 35 -4.47 16.88 1.95
C MET A 35 -4.54 18.27 2.61
N ASP A 36 -3.42 18.98 2.73
CA ASP A 36 -3.39 20.32 3.33
C ASP A 36 -4.20 21.35 2.51
N ILE A 37 -4.25 21.18 1.18
CA ILE A 37 -5.03 22.03 0.26
C ILE A 37 -6.50 21.65 0.25
N VAL A 38 -6.81 20.37 -0.01
CA VAL A 38 -8.18 19.90 -0.25
C VAL A 38 -8.94 19.75 1.09
N ARG A 39 -8.22 19.48 2.18
CA ARG A 39 -8.77 19.21 3.53
C ARG A 39 -9.77 18.05 3.59
N LEU A 40 -9.81 17.22 2.54
CA LEU A 40 -10.65 16.03 2.42
C LEU A 40 -9.75 14.81 2.20
N PRO A 41 -9.56 13.95 3.22
CA PRO A 41 -8.67 12.80 3.14
C PRO A 41 -9.03 11.80 2.04
N LEU A 42 -10.32 11.51 1.87
CA LEU A 42 -10.80 10.64 0.80
C LEU A 42 -10.40 11.16 -0.59
N ILE A 43 -10.58 12.46 -0.86
CA ILE A 43 -10.23 13.04 -2.16
C ILE A 43 -8.72 12.99 -2.37
N ALA A 44 -7.92 13.33 -1.35
CA ALA A 44 -6.47 13.25 -1.41
C ALA A 44 -6.00 11.81 -1.70
N ALA A 45 -6.60 10.82 -1.05
CA ALA A 45 -6.32 9.40 -1.28
C ALA A 45 -6.72 8.95 -2.69
N VAL A 46 -7.88 9.34 -3.19
CA VAL A 46 -8.34 9.02 -4.55
C VAL A 46 -7.41 9.62 -5.60
N ILE A 47 -7.01 10.89 -5.46
CA ILE A 47 -6.05 11.53 -6.36
C ILE A 47 -4.72 10.78 -6.35
N TYR A 48 -4.22 10.45 -5.15
CA TYR A 48 -2.99 9.66 -4.99
C TYR A 48 -3.10 8.29 -5.68
N TRP A 49 -4.16 7.53 -5.44
CA TRP A 49 -4.35 6.22 -6.07
C TRP A 49 -4.48 6.30 -7.59
N PHE A 50 -5.18 7.31 -8.09
CA PHE A 50 -5.34 7.51 -9.52
C PHE A 50 -4.01 7.86 -10.18
N ILE A 51 -3.29 8.85 -9.67
CA ILE A 51 -2.04 9.35 -10.25
C ILE A 51 -0.91 8.33 -10.04
N CYS A 52 -0.65 7.94 -8.79
CA CYS A 52 0.47 7.08 -8.43
C CYS A 52 0.23 5.61 -8.76
N GLY A 53 -1.04 5.18 -8.85
CA GLY A 53 -1.42 3.82 -9.19
C GLY A 53 -1.70 3.66 -10.68
N LEU A 54 -2.85 4.13 -11.14
CA LEU A 54 -3.35 3.86 -12.50
C LEU A 54 -2.57 4.61 -13.59
N LEU A 55 -2.44 5.93 -13.46
CA LEU A 55 -1.79 6.76 -14.48
C LEU A 55 -0.32 6.40 -14.60
N LEU A 56 0.39 6.26 -13.49
CA LEU A 56 1.79 5.82 -13.49
C LEU A 56 1.96 4.44 -14.15
N ARG A 57 1.06 3.49 -13.86
CA ARG A 57 1.08 2.15 -14.48
C ARG A 57 0.98 2.23 -16.00
N TYR A 58 0.10 3.09 -16.50
CA TYR A 58 -0.07 3.34 -17.91
C TYR A 58 1.19 3.97 -18.53
N LEU A 59 1.80 4.95 -17.85
CA LEU A 59 3.03 5.63 -18.32
C LEU A 59 4.24 4.70 -18.40
N ILE A 60 4.33 3.69 -17.55
CA ILE A 60 5.40 2.67 -17.60
C ILE A 60 5.11 1.53 -18.59
N ASP A 61 4.03 1.65 -19.37
CA ASP A 61 3.54 0.67 -20.35
C ASP A 61 3.38 -0.75 -19.77
N LYS A 62 2.73 -0.81 -18.59
CA LYS A 62 2.44 -2.08 -17.91
C LYS A 62 0.95 -2.33 -17.85
N ARG A 63 0.58 -3.60 -18.00
CA ARG A 63 -0.81 -4.04 -17.81
C ARG A 63 -1.19 -3.96 -16.33
N LEU A 64 -2.48 -3.76 -16.08
CA LEU A 64 -3.04 -3.81 -14.74
C LEU A 64 -2.93 -5.24 -14.18
N PRO A 65 -2.32 -5.43 -12.99
CA PRO A 65 -2.08 -6.74 -12.40
C PRO A 65 -3.31 -7.31 -11.68
N TYR A 66 -4.48 -7.28 -12.32
CA TYR A 66 -5.73 -7.79 -11.77
C TYR A 66 -6.39 -8.83 -12.68
N CYS A 67 -7.33 -9.55 -12.08
CA CYS A 67 -8.28 -10.43 -12.77
C CYS A 67 -7.65 -11.67 -13.41
N ARG A 68 -6.47 -12.10 -12.95
CA ARG A 68 -5.83 -13.36 -13.38
C ARG A 68 -5.21 -14.13 -12.21
N PRO A 69 -5.99 -14.51 -11.19
CA PRO A 69 -5.47 -15.18 -10.00
C PRO A 69 -4.91 -16.57 -10.34
N LYS A 70 -3.62 -16.78 -10.08
CA LYS A 70 -2.90 -18.05 -10.31
C LYS A 70 -2.67 -18.83 -9.02
N ILE A 71 -3.75 -19.20 -8.32
CA ILE A 71 -3.72 -19.79 -6.96
C ILE A 71 -2.82 -21.03 -6.86
N LYS A 72 -2.72 -21.85 -7.91
CA LYS A 72 -1.89 -23.07 -7.94
C LYS A 72 -0.41 -22.80 -7.62
N TYR A 73 0.10 -21.62 -7.97
CA TYR A 73 1.53 -21.28 -7.88
C TYR A 73 1.93 -20.61 -6.55
N ILE A 74 0.96 -20.21 -5.74
CA ILE A 74 1.17 -19.36 -4.56
C ILE A 74 0.45 -19.88 -3.31
N LYS A 75 0.14 -21.18 -3.24
CA LYS A 75 -0.61 -21.76 -2.11
C LYS A 75 0.04 -21.48 -0.76
N ARG A 76 1.37 -21.62 -0.66
CA ARG A 76 2.11 -21.42 0.60
C ARG A 76 2.12 -19.95 1.01
N GLU A 77 2.36 -19.05 0.06
CA GLU A 77 2.39 -17.61 0.26
C GLU A 77 1.00 -17.08 0.62
N THR A 78 -0.04 -17.56 -0.04
CA THR A 78 -1.43 -17.18 0.27
C THR A 78 -1.80 -17.57 1.70
N VAL A 79 -1.39 -18.75 2.15
CA VAL A 79 -1.56 -19.20 3.55
C VAL A 79 -0.75 -18.32 4.49
N ALA A 80 0.50 -17.98 4.15
CA ALA A 80 1.33 -17.10 4.97
C ALA A 80 0.72 -15.70 5.12
N VAL A 81 0.21 -15.10 4.03
CA VAL A 81 -0.50 -13.81 4.11
C VAL A 81 -1.77 -13.93 4.94
N ALA A 82 -2.54 -15.01 4.79
CA ALA A 82 -3.74 -15.23 5.60
C ALA A 82 -3.40 -15.32 7.11
N LEU A 83 -2.36 -16.07 7.47
CA LEU A 83 -1.89 -16.19 8.85
C LEU A 83 -1.37 -14.86 9.41
N LEU A 84 -0.59 -14.11 8.64
CA LEU A 84 -0.11 -12.78 9.04
C LEU A 84 -1.25 -11.77 9.16
N THR A 85 -2.26 -11.86 8.30
CA THR A 85 -3.46 -11.04 8.37
C THR A 85 -4.21 -11.34 9.67
N LEU A 86 -4.43 -12.61 9.99
CA LEU A 86 -5.05 -13.04 11.24
C LEU A 86 -4.24 -12.59 12.46
N LEU A 87 -2.92 -12.75 12.44
CA LEU A 87 -2.05 -12.32 13.53
C LEU A 87 -2.12 -10.80 13.74
N SER A 88 -2.08 -10.03 12.64
CA SER A 88 -2.18 -8.56 12.68
C SER A 88 -3.54 -8.12 13.24
N VAL A 89 -4.61 -8.82 12.87
CA VAL A 89 -5.96 -8.64 13.42
C VAL A 89 -6.01 -8.94 14.91
N CYS A 90 -5.44 -10.06 15.37
CA CYS A 90 -5.43 -10.43 16.79
C CYS A 90 -4.70 -9.39 17.65
N PHE A 91 -3.51 -8.95 17.21
CA PHE A 91 -2.79 -7.88 17.91
C PHE A 91 -3.58 -6.59 17.95
N TYR A 92 -4.23 -6.24 16.84
CA TYR A 92 -5.04 -5.03 16.75
C TYR A 92 -6.25 -5.07 17.70
N ILE A 93 -7.02 -6.17 17.70
CA ILE A 93 -8.18 -6.37 18.59
C ILE A 93 -7.75 -6.37 20.06
N SER A 94 -6.62 -6.99 20.41
CA SER A 94 -6.16 -7.05 21.80
C SER A 94 -5.83 -5.68 22.41
N ASP A 95 -5.44 -4.71 21.58
CA ASP A 95 -5.14 -3.34 21.99
C ASP A 95 -6.39 -2.43 21.96
N CYS A 96 -7.33 -2.75 21.06
CA CYS A 96 -8.49 -1.94 20.75
C CYS A 96 -9.76 -2.47 21.43
N ASN A 97 -9.85 -2.28 22.74
CA ASN A 97 -11.00 -2.71 23.55
C ASN A 97 -12.01 -1.55 23.79
N GLN A 98 -12.27 -0.72 22.76
CA GLN A 98 -13.28 0.34 22.84
C GLN A 98 -14.60 -0.15 22.23
N ASN A 99 -15.63 -0.26 23.06
CA ASN A 99 -17.02 -0.52 22.66
C ASN A 99 -17.60 0.68 21.89
N SER A 100 -17.13 0.92 20.67
CA SER A 100 -17.65 1.96 19.78
C SER A 100 -18.84 1.41 18.99
N THR A 101 -20.03 1.96 19.24
CA THR A 101 -21.24 1.64 18.50
C THR A 101 -21.15 2.30 17.11
N LEU A 102 -21.02 1.49 16.06
CA LEU A 102 -20.94 1.96 14.67
C LEU A 102 -22.26 2.59 14.22
N TYR A 103 -22.24 3.88 13.86
CA TYR A 103 -23.38 4.52 13.20
C TYR A 103 -23.49 4.05 11.75
N LYS A 104 -24.71 3.94 11.20
CA LYS A 104 -24.95 3.46 9.82
C LYS A 104 -24.12 4.17 8.74
N GLY A 105 -23.90 5.49 8.90
CA GLY A 105 -23.05 6.27 7.98
C GLY A 105 -21.56 5.92 8.07
N GLU A 106 -21.08 5.49 9.23
CA GLU A 106 -19.69 5.09 9.46
C GLU A 106 -19.39 3.72 8.85
N ILE A 107 -20.38 2.82 8.78
CA ILE A 107 -20.25 1.51 8.14
C ILE A 107 -19.99 1.64 6.63
N LEU A 108 -20.81 2.45 5.93
CA LEU A 108 -20.64 2.66 4.49
C LEU A 108 -19.30 3.33 4.18
N ASN A 109 -18.93 4.33 4.98
CA ASN A 109 -17.66 5.03 4.85
C ASN A 109 -16.46 4.10 4.99
N SER A 110 -16.52 3.23 5.99
CA SER A 110 -15.44 2.31 6.27
C SER A 110 -15.35 1.17 5.25
N LEU A 111 -16.48 0.76 4.66
CA LEU A 111 -16.51 -0.13 3.51
C LEU A 111 -15.83 0.51 2.29
N ILE A 112 -16.17 1.76 1.97
CA ILE A 112 -15.56 2.51 0.84
C ILE A 112 -14.05 2.63 1.05
N PHE A 113 -13.63 3.02 2.25
CA PHE A 113 -12.21 3.10 2.60
C PHE A 113 -11.50 1.75 2.44
N ALA A 114 -12.03 0.68 3.03
CA ALA A 114 -11.40 -0.63 3.00
C ALA A 114 -11.27 -1.18 1.59
N LEU A 115 -12.29 -0.96 0.74
CA LEU A 115 -12.29 -1.35 -0.66
C LEU A 115 -11.27 -0.55 -1.48
N LEU A 116 -11.32 0.78 -1.42
CA LEU A 116 -10.44 1.60 -2.24
C LEU A 116 -8.97 1.44 -1.82
N ASN A 117 -8.69 1.51 -0.51
CA ASN A 117 -7.34 1.32 -0.01
C ASN A 117 -6.85 -0.11 -0.26
N GLY A 118 -7.70 -1.11 -0.02
CA GLY A 118 -7.39 -2.52 -0.26
C GLY A 118 -7.24 -2.90 -1.74
N CYS A 119 -7.77 -2.11 -2.67
CA CYS A 119 -7.58 -2.33 -4.10
C CYS A 119 -6.38 -1.56 -4.65
N PHE A 120 -6.28 -0.25 -4.39
CA PHE A 120 -5.38 0.62 -5.15
C PHE A 120 -4.01 0.84 -4.51
N GLN A 121 -3.86 0.66 -3.19
CA GLN A 121 -2.59 0.93 -2.51
C GLN A 121 -1.47 0.00 -2.98
N GLN A 122 -1.79 -1.26 -3.24
CA GLN A 122 -0.87 -2.27 -3.75
C GLN A 122 -0.38 -1.92 -5.15
N LEU A 123 -1.21 -1.27 -5.96
CA LEU A 123 -0.83 -0.84 -7.30
C LEU A 123 0.31 0.19 -7.25
N VAL A 124 0.24 1.15 -6.32
CA VAL A 124 1.31 2.13 -6.10
C VAL A 124 2.61 1.43 -5.68
N TRP A 125 2.52 0.46 -4.77
CA TRP A 125 3.68 -0.29 -4.29
C TRP A 125 4.36 -1.09 -5.41
N ILE A 126 3.59 -1.73 -6.28
CA ILE A 126 4.15 -2.47 -7.43
C ILE A 126 4.85 -1.51 -8.39
N ASN A 127 4.26 -0.36 -8.68
CA ASN A 127 4.87 0.62 -9.56
C ASN A 127 6.24 1.07 -9.03
N ILE A 128 6.32 1.37 -7.73
CA ILE A 128 7.58 1.71 -7.05
C ILE A 128 8.56 0.53 -7.13
N PHE A 129 8.09 -0.69 -6.82
CA PHE A 129 8.91 -1.90 -6.87
C PHE A 129 9.51 -2.16 -8.26
N GLU A 130 8.71 -2.06 -9.31
CA GLU A 130 9.18 -2.32 -10.69
C GLU A 130 10.15 -1.25 -11.18
N LEU A 131 9.90 0.02 -10.84
CA LEU A 131 10.77 1.13 -11.21
C LEU A 131 12.08 1.10 -10.42
N ALA A 132 12.01 1.17 -9.08
CA ALA A 132 13.19 1.19 -8.21
C ALA A 132 13.96 -0.14 -8.27
N GLY A 133 13.27 -1.24 -8.56
CA GLY A 133 13.85 -2.57 -8.73
C GLY A 133 14.22 -2.92 -10.18
N ALA A 134 14.25 -1.95 -11.10
CA ALA A 134 14.49 -2.19 -12.53
C ALA A 134 15.85 -2.89 -12.79
N ARG A 135 16.88 -2.52 -12.02
CA ARG A 135 18.22 -3.12 -12.11
C ARG A 135 18.46 -4.20 -11.05
N ILE A 136 18.06 -3.93 -9.82
CA ILE A 136 18.29 -4.81 -8.66
C ILE A 136 16.96 -4.95 -7.91
N LYS A 137 16.37 -6.15 -7.90
CA LYS A 137 15.07 -6.39 -7.26
C LYS A 137 15.06 -6.02 -5.77
N LEU A 138 16.18 -6.26 -5.06
CA LEU A 138 16.36 -5.85 -3.67
C LEU A 138 16.14 -4.34 -3.46
N SER A 139 16.58 -3.49 -4.41
CA SER A 139 16.33 -2.05 -4.37
C SER A 139 14.83 -1.72 -4.42
N GLY A 140 14.05 -2.50 -5.17
CA GLY A 140 12.60 -2.36 -5.22
C GLY A 140 11.95 -2.70 -3.89
N PHE A 141 12.37 -3.80 -3.24
CA PHE A 141 11.87 -4.16 -1.91
C PHE A 141 12.14 -3.06 -0.87
N ILE A 142 13.38 -2.55 -0.83
CA ILE A 142 13.77 -1.49 0.10
C ILE A 142 12.98 -0.21 -0.16
N ALA A 143 12.81 0.19 -1.43
CA ALA A 143 12.04 1.38 -1.79
C ALA A 143 10.58 1.27 -1.36
N VAL A 144 9.91 0.15 -1.61
CA VAL A 144 8.52 -0.04 -1.15
C VAL A 144 8.43 -0.01 0.38
N PHE A 145 9.37 -0.64 1.08
CA PHE A 145 9.39 -0.60 2.55
C PHE A 145 9.52 0.83 3.09
N ILE A 146 10.46 1.62 2.57
CA ILE A 146 10.63 3.04 2.94
C ILE A 146 9.38 3.84 2.62
N HIS A 147 8.80 3.64 1.43
CA HIS A 147 7.57 4.32 1.02
C HIS A 147 6.43 4.05 2.01
N ILE A 148 6.28 2.81 2.47
CA ILE A 148 5.24 2.43 3.44
C ILE A 148 5.46 3.10 4.78
N VAL A 149 6.69 3.15 5.27
CA VAL A 149 7.00 3.85 6.51
C VAL A 149 6.62 5.33 6.38
N PHE A 150 7.02 5.99 5.29
CA PHE A 150 6.75 7.42 5.09
C PHE A 150 5.28 7.74 4.84
N ILE A 151 4.57 6.96 4.02
CA ILE A 151 3.13 7.20 3.77
C ILE A 151 2.31 7.00 5.04
N ASN A 152 2.72 6.07 5.92
CA ASN A 152 2.09 5.92 7.22
C ASN A 152 2.37 7.12 8.13
N LEU A 153 3.63 7.55 8.25
CA LEU A 153 4.00 8.67 9.12
C LEU A 153 3.41 10.01 8.67
N PHE A 154 3.37 10.29 7.37
CA PHE A 154 2.99 11.60 6.84
C PHE A 154 1.52 11.74 6.43
N PHE A 155 0.81 10.62 6.23
CA PHE A 155 -0.57 10.64 5.77
C PHE A 155 -1.48 9.77 6.63
N TRP A 156 -1.22 8.46 6.70
CA TRP A 156 -2.19 7.53 7.33
C TRP A 156 -2.32 7.65 8.85
N ASN A 157 -1.26 8.05 9.58
CA ASN A 157 -1.29 8.16 11.04
C ASN A 157 -2.31 9.21 11.55
N ASN A 158 -2.77 10.11 10.68
CA ASN A 158 -3.83 11.07 11.00
C ASN A 158 -5.24 10.46 10.96
N PHE A 159 -5.41 9.27 10.37
CA PHE A 159 -6.72 8.66 10.08
C PHE A 159 -6.85 7.23 10.61
N ILE A 160 -5.76 6.48 10.56
CA ILE A 160 -5.67 5.12 11.09
C ILE A 160 -4.84 5.20 12.36
N ILE A 161 -5.51 5.07 13.50
CA ILE A 161 -4.83 5.02 14.80
C ILE A 161 -3.93 3.79 14.80
N MET A 162 -2.61 4.01 14.86
CA MET A 162 -1.67 2.93 15.09
C MET A 162 -1.91 2.32 16.48
N PRO A 163 -1.89 0.99 16.61
CA PRO A 163 -1.95 0.36 17.92
C PRO A 163 -0.80 0.90 18.78
N SER A 164 -1.16 1.40 19.95
CA SER A 164 -0.24 2.08 20.86
C SER A 164 0.62 1.08 21.61
N ILE A 165 0.06 -0.10 21.90
CA ILE A 165 0.75 -1.24 22.45
C ILE A 165 1.21 -2.11 21.27
N HIS A 166 2.50 -2.42 21.20
CA HIS A 166 3.14 -3.21 20.13
C HIS A 166 3.28 -2.53 18.74
N SER A 167 3.36 -1.20 18.68
CA SER A 167 3.59 -0.44 17.43
C SER A 167 4.75 -0.97 16.57
N THR A 168 5.87 -1.35 17.19
CA THR A 168 7.03 -1.93 16.51
C THR A 168 6.72 -3.28 15.84
N LEU A 169 6.01 -4.17 16.55
CA LEU A 169 5.60 -5.48 16.02
C LEU A 169 4.57 -5.33 14.89
N PHE A 170 3.67 -4.35 15.01
CA PHE A 170 2.73 -4.01 13.96
C PHE A 170 3.43 -3.53 12.68
N ILE A 171 4.40 -2.61 12.79
CA ILE A 171 5.19 -2.12 11.65
C ILE A 171 5.99 -3.28 11.02
N MET A 172 6.59 -4.15 11.83
CA MET A 172 7.30 -5.33 11.32
C MET A 172 6.34 -6.29 10.57
N ALA A 173 5.16 -6.58 11.13
CA ALA A 173 4.16 -7.43 10.49
C ALA A 173 3.69 -6.85 9.14
N GLN A 174 3.46 -5.54 9.08
CA GLN A 174 3.15 -4.83 7.84
C GLN A 174 4.30 -4.93 6.82
N GLY A 175 5.54 -4.77 7.27
CA GLY A 175 6.72 -4.96 6.44
C GLY A 175 6.81 -6.37 5.84
N PHE A 176 6.57 -7.41 6.64
CA PHE A 176 6.55 -8.80 6.16
C PHE A 176 5.40 -9.07 5.18
N LEU A 177 4.21 -8.53 5.43
CA LEU A 177 3.05 -8.65 4.54
C LEU A 177 3.39 -8.11 3.14
N VAL A 178 4.08 -6.98 3.09
CA VAL A 178 4.51 -6.33 1.85
C VAL A 178 5.57 -7.14 1.10
N VAL A 179 6.54 -7.72 1.82
CA VAL A 179 7.53 -8.61 1.19
C VAL A 179 6.82 -9.79 0.53
N ILE A 180 5.87 -10.41 1.21
CA ILE A 180 5.13 -11.55 0.66
C ILE A 180 4.24 -11.12 -0.51
N LEU A 181 3.61 -9.93 -0.43
CA LEU A 181 2.87 -9.32 -1.54
C LEU A 181 3.72 -9.22 -2.80
N LEU A 182 4.93 -8.68 -2.67
CA LEU A 182 5.86 -8.51 -3.78
C LEU A 182 6.35 -9.86 -4.32
N ILE A 183 6.57 -10.85 -3.45
CA ILE A 183 6.92 -12.22 -3.87
C ILE A 183 5.78 -12.86 -4.68
N ILE A 184 4.53 -12.72 -4.22
CA ILE A 184 3.34 -13.19 -4.95
C ILE A 184 3.31 -12.52 -6.32
N TYR A 185 3.42 -11.20 -6.37
CA TYR A 185 3.43 -10.44 -7.62
C TYR A 185 4.53 -10.93 -8.58
N MET A 186 5.77 -11.10 -8.10
CA MET A 186 6.88 -11.60 -8.92
C MET A 186 6.63 -12.99 -9.52
N LYS A 187 5.81 -13.82 -8.88
CA LYS A 187 5.50 -15.18 -9.33
C LYS A 187 4.29 -15.24 -10.26
N THR A 188 3.34 -14.32 -10.12
CA THR A 188 2.03 -14.42 -10.80
C THR A 188 1.79 -13.31 -11.82
N ASP A 189 2.48 -12.18 -11.70
CA ASP A 189 2.17 -10.87 -12.29
C ASP A 189 0.75 -10.38 -11.94
N ASP A 190 0.20 -10.85 -10.82
CA ASP A 190 -1.18 -10.57 -10.36
C ASP A 190 -1.20 -10.29 -8.85
N ILE A 191 -1.95 -9.27 -8.44
CA ILE A 191 -2.13 -8.88 -7.03
C ILE A 191 -3.55 -9.05 -6.52
N THR A 192 -4.44 -9.65 -7.31
CA THR A 192 -5.85 -9.80 -6.96
C THR A 192 -6.04 -10.45 -5.58
N ILE A 193 -5.29 -11.53 -5.31
CA ILE A 193 -5.38 -12.25 -4.04
C ILE A 193 -4.92 -11.38 -2.87
N VAL A 194 -3.86 -10.60 -3.07
CA VAL A 194 -3.33 -9.75 -2.01
C VAL A 194 -4.21 -8.53 -1.77
N SER A 195 -4.82 -7.98 -2.83
CA SER A 195 -5.84 -6.94 -2.70
C SER A 195 -7.05 -7.45 -1.92
N ILE A 196 -7.56 -8.64 -2.22
CA ILE A 196 -8.67 -9.25 -1.46
C ILE A 196 -8.29 -9.41 0.02
N GLN A 197 -7.09 -9.92 0.31
CA GLN A 197 -6.64 -10.09 1.69
C GLN A 197 -6.49 -8.75 2.43
N ASN A 198 -6.01 -7.70 1.75
CA ASN A 198 -5.89 -6.37 2.36
C ASN A 198 -7.26 -5.70 2.54
N VAL A 199 -8.24 -5.96 1.66
CA VAL A 199 -9.64 -5.54 1.87
C VAL A 199 -10.19 -6.19 3.13
N VAL A 200 -10.03 -7.52 3.28
CA VAL A 200 -10.47 -8.25 4.49
C VAL A 200 -9.77 -7.70 5.73
N TYR A 201 -8.47 -7.47 5.67
CA TYR A 201 -7.69 -6.87 6.75
C TYR A 201 -8.25 -5.51 7.17
N ASN A 202 -8.42 -4.58 6.22
CA ASN A 202 -8.95 -3.25 6.47
C ASN A 202 -10.36 -3.30 7.04
N LEU A 203 -11.23 -4.20 6.56
CA LEU A 203 -12.58 -4.38 7.09
C LEU A 203 -12.55 -4.84 8.55
N ILE A 204 -11.68 -5.77 8.91
CA ILE A 204 -11.62 -6.25 10.30
C ILE A 204 -11.13 -5.15 11.24
N ILE A 205 -10.11 -4.38 10.86
CA ILE A 205 -9.64 -3.22 11.64
C ILE A 205 -10.78 -2.22 11.85
N VAL A 206 -11.51 -1.92 10.77
CA VAL A 206 -12.71 -1.08 10.75
C VAL A 206 -13.73 -1.53 11.78
N PHE A 207 -14.10 -2.81 11.76
CA PHE A 207 -15.16 -3.34 12.62
C PHE A 207 -14.70 -3.55 14.07
N ALA A 208 -13.42 -3.84 14.31
CA ALA A 208 -12.87 -4.14 15.62
C ALA A 208 -12.74 -2.93 16.54
N ASN A 209 -12.33 -1.77 16.00
CA ASN A 209 -11.99 -0.60 16.82
C ASN A 209 -13.05 0.50 16.74
N GLY A 210 -14.11 0.30 15.94
CA GLY A 210 -15.03 1.36 15.50
C GLY A 210 -14.22 2.54 15.00
N PHE A 211 -13.73 2.37 13.77
CA PHE A 211 -12.89 3.32 13.06
C PHE A 211 -13.25 4.79 13.36
N GLY A 212 -12.24 5.60 13.65
CA GLY A 212 -12.29 7.06 13.50
C GLY A 212 -12.39 7.48 12.03
N CYS A 213 -13.25 6.81 11.23
CA CYS A 213 -13.53 7.12 9.83
C CYS A 213 -14.31 8.42 9.68
N ASN A 214 -14.88 8.94 10.76
CA ASN A 214 -15.62 10.19 10.75
C ASN A 214 -14.77 11.29 10.07
N PRO A 215 -13.53 11.60 10.49
CA PRO A 215 -12.68 12.56 9.77
C PRO A 215 -12.22 12.16 8.36
N PHE A 216 -12.28 10.89 7.95
CA PHE A 216 -11.81 10.48 6.61
C PHE A 216 -12.78 10.90 5.49
N ILE A 217 -14.09 10.93 5.79
CA ILE A 217 -15.16 11.29 4.83
C ILE A 217 -15.99 12.49 5.32
N TYR A 218 -16.22 12.62 6.63
CA TYR A 218 -16.94 13.73 7.23
C TYR A 218 -15.97 14.78 7.80
N ILE A 219 -16.01 15.97 7.22
CA ILE A 219 -15.51 17.18 7.88
C ILE A 219 -16.47 17.50 9.03
N LYS A 220 -15.94 17.86 10.20
CA LYS A 220 -16.71 18.53 11.24
C LYS A 220 -17.19 19.91 10.77
#